data_AF-A0AAV9GGD5-F1
#
_entry.id   AF-A0AAV9GGD5-F1
#
_cell.length_a   1.000
_cell.length_b   1.000
_cell.length_c   1.000
_cell.angle_alpha   90.00
_cell.angle_beta   90.00
_cell.angle_gamma   90.00
#
_symmetry.space_group_name_H-M   'P 1'
#
loop_
_entity.id
_entity.type
_entity.pdbx_description
1 polymer ?
#
loop_
_entity_poly.entity_id
_entity_poly.type
_entity_poly.pdbx_seq_one_letter_code
_entity_poly.pdbx_strand_id
1 'polypeptide(L)'
;MVFSQITQPNSSYLTWTKFAYPHAENGPVPAFSVSMELSRYIQSGYTMMSGLIVVNITAIFIASGLWIYLRGSRAGNRVNDISISLWNNREATHMSVIDTLYYSRDALRKWWYYPLVTALLGAWAASVLAGIFLPSKVFLGNAAPVNPTSIYVPPDMRNFTDSTSDQIYFGTFALNVDPYLRAAGAAYIATDDVRSQVMVEKPVSLGSWTGPDPIDAKKQRTEPIQRINYGYNITGARLGLQRLPKLQLRVTGSCVTNYTWFRKTQKGGPYVDAYQSQWKKNGSFDVVGASCAAPSARFKSQPSNIAPDEQGNRSWAIIASSVDRLSYTSSTDPWYRTKALDDDQISRLNLTDSFGMKFIVTPGRPVLSCWQSDLWYWGDEGSQKSSNIVNLQALVGKDLLSDAMVEILQRYFTAPVAYSLGFSLQGSALQSSKTTVGKIFDAGASSMYKDLYYVILSAYIATENTLTDTTLYTNQTTTGGVAKVDLPNLAFDSSGKHPRPGVDDFVVFSNNVVALSLTTAIIIPVLTLGSWLLMHLMLGLTPLKMAAAMESIELFKAVKDHYGEPTVHLTDNGAPKWTL
;
A
#
# COMPACT_ATOMS: atom_id res chain seq x y z
N MET A 1 2.78 -0.11 1.42
CA MET A 1 2.41 0.00 -0.01
C MET A 1 0.91 -0.08 -0.06
N VAL A 2 0.25 0.89 -0.69
CA VAL A 2 -1.21 0.91 -0.85
C VAL A 2 -1.64 -0.23 -1.76
N PHE A 3 -2.67 -0.96 -1.34
CA PHE A 3 -3.15 -2.14 -2.06
C PHE A 3 -4.09 -1.74 -3.20
N SER A 4 -3.54 -1.20 -4.29
CA SER A 4 -4.30 -0.97 -5.52
C SER A 4 -4.12 -2.14 -6.48
N GLN A 5 -5.16 -2.94 -6.67
CA GLN A 5 -5.18 -3.98 -7.71
C GLN A 5 -5.39 -3.41 -9.11
N ILE A 6 -5.87 -2.16 -9.20
CA ILE A 6 -6.10 -1.50 -10.46
C ILE A 6 -4.94 -0.57 -10.77
N THR A 7 -4.38 -0.76 -11.96
CA THR A 7 -3.45 0.19 -12.56
C THR A 7 -4.17 1.50 -12.78
N GLN A 8 -3.70 2.55 -12.12
CA GLN A 8 -4.28 3.88 -12.23
C GLN A 8 -4.10 4.40 -13.66
N PRO A 9 -5.15 4.92 -14.30
CA PRO A 9 -5.05 5.55 -15.62
C PRO A 9 -3.98 6.65 -15.62
N ASN A 10 -3.30 6.84 -16.76
CA ASN A 10 -2.31 7.91 -16.89
C ASN A 10 -2.91 9.31 -16.66
N SER A 11 -4.23 9.48 -16.82
CA SER A 11 -4.95 10.72 -16.54
C SER A 11 -5.13 11.02 -15.05
N SER A 12 -4.96 10.02 -14.17
CA SER A 12 -5.24 10.13 -12.73
C SER A 12 -4.10 10.75 -11.92
N TYR A 13 -2.91 10.88 -12.49
CA TYR A 13 -1.73 11.42 -11.82
C TYR A 13 -0.91 12.33 -12.73
N LEU A 14 -0.06 13.15 -12.12
CA LEU A 14 0.86 14.04 -12.82
C LEU A 14 2.28 13.47 -12.75
N THR A 15 2.99 13.51 -13.89
CA THR A 15 4.44 13.24 -13.97
C THR A 15 5.22 14.55 -14.02
N TRP A 16 6.52 14.51 -13.71
CA TRP A 16 7.44 15.65 -13.72
C TRP A 16 7.01 16.82 -12.83
N THR A 17 6.13 16.54 -11.87
CA THR A 17 5.58 17.55 -10.96
C THR A 17 6.21 17.35 -9.59
N LYS A 18 6.67 18.45 -8.99
CA LYS A 18 7.19 18.45 -7.62
C LYS A 18 6.03 18.23 -6.64
N PHE A 19 6.22 17.36 -5.66
CA PHE A 19 5.23 17.05 -4.64
C PHE A 19 5.91 16.63 -3.33
N ALA A 20 5.13 16.45 -2.26
CA ALA A 20 5.62 15.89 -1.00
C ALA A 20 5.26 14.40 -0.93
N TYR A 21 6.26 13.54 -1.09
CA TYR A 21 6.09 12.10 -0.94
C TYR A 21 5.79 11.76 0.53
N PRO A 22 4.69 11.05 0.81
CA PRO A 22 4.27 10.82 2.19
C PRO A 22 5.01 9.62 2.79
N HIS A 23 6.19 9.86 3.39
CA HIS A 23 6.96 8.81 4.03
C HIS A 23 6.48 8.60 5.47
N ALA A 24 6.11 7.36 5.83
CA ALA A 24 5.52 7.06 7.13
C ALA A 24 6.42 7.47 8.32
N GLU A 25 7.72 7.18 8.25
CA GLU A 25 8.68 7.48 9.33
C GLU A 25 9.24 8.91 9.24
N ASN A 26 9.80 9.27 8.08
CA ASN A 26 10.51 10.54 7.86
C ASN A 26 9.59 11.74 7.61
N GLY A 27 8.27 11.54 7.48
CA GLY A 27 7.35 12.60 7.16
C GLY A 27 7.34 12.98 5.67
N PRO A 28 6.89 14.19 5.31
CA PRO A 28 6.82 14.63 3.93
C PRO A 28 8.23 14.82 3.34
N VAL A 29 8.56 14.09 2.28
CA VAL A 29 9.86 14.18 1.57
C VAL A 29 9.66 14.88 0.23
N PRO A 30 10.43 15.93 -0.12
CA PRO A 30 10.31 16.58 -1.41
C PRO A 30 10.69 15.61 -2.53
N ALA A 31 9.79 15.44 -3.49
CA ALA A 31 9.91 14.45 -4.55
C ALA A 31 9.39 14.97 -5.89
N PHE A 32 9.68 14.24 -6.96
CA PHE A 32 9.03 14.39 -8.26
C PHE A 32 8.78 13.00 -8.85
N SER A 33 7.73 12.87 -9.66
CA SER A 33 7.31 11.61 -10.26
C SER A 33 7.82 11.50 -11.69
N VAL A 34 8.17 10.30 -12.13
CA VAL A 34 8.51 9.98 -13.53
C VAL A 34 7.79 8.70 -13.95
N SER A 35 7.70 8.45 -15.25
CA SER A 35 7.20 7.16 -15.75
C SER A 35 8.15 6.03 -15.37
N MET A 36 7.60 4.83 -15.19
CA MET A 36 8.37 3.64 -14.83
C MET A 36 9.46 3.33 -15.86
N GLU A 37 9.19 3.53 -17.16
CA GLU A 37 10.18 3.34 -18.22
C GLU A 37 11.36 4.29 -18.08
N LEU A 38 11.09 5.58 -17.86
CA LEU A 38 12.13 6.58 -17.69
C LEU A 38 12.94 6.35 -16.41
N SER A 39 12.28 5.89 -15.34
CA SER A 39 12.91 5.59 -14.07
C SER A 39 14.08 4.60 -14.20
N ARG A 40 14.01 3.65 -15.14
CA ARG A 40 15.08 2.67 -15.41
C ARG A 40 16.32 3.33 -16.03
N TYR A 41 16.13 4.24 -16.98
CA TYR A 41 17.24 5.00 -17.57
C TYR A 41 17.89 5.92 -16.54
N ILE A 42 17.06 6.58 -15.73
CA ILE A 42 17.51 7.41 -14.62
C ILE A 42 18.33 6.56 -13.63
N GLN A 43 17.82 5.40 -13.22
CA GLN A 43 18.53 4.49 -12.30
C GLN A 43 19.94 4.15 -12.80
N SER A 44 20.06 3.76 -14.07
CA SER A 44 21.35 3.47 -14.69
C SER A 44 22.29 4.67 -14.65
N GLY A 45 21.79 5.87 -14.97
CA GLY A 45 22.56 7.11 -14.88
C GLY A 45 23.06 7.41 -13.46
N TYR A 46 22.22 7.24 -12.44
CA TYR A 46 22.61 7.42 -11.03
C TYR A 46 23.60 6.37 -10.55
N THR A 47 23.50 5.11 -11.01
CA THR A 47 24.49 4.07 -10.73
C THR A 47 25.85 4.44 -11.31
N MET A 48 25.89 4.91 -12.57
CA MET A 48 27.13 5.36 -13.21
C MET A 48 27.76 6.56 -12.48
N MET A 49 26.96 7.58 -12.16
CA MET A 49 27.41 8.75 -11.40
C MET A 49 27.97 8.37 -10.02
N SER A 50 27.27 7.47 -9.31
CA SER A 50 27.73 6.96 -8.00
C SER A 50 29.07 6.23 -8.09
N GLY A 51 29.26 5.42 -9.15
CA GLY A 51 30.55 4.78 -9.44
C GLY A 51 31.66 5.80 -9.72
N LEU A 52 31.38 6.80 -10.55
CA LEU A 52 32.33 7.87 -10.88
C LEU A 52 32.79 8.66 -9.64
N ILE A 53 31.89 8.94 -8.69
CA ILE A 53 32.27 9.59 -7.43
C ILE A 53 33.35 8.78 -6.70
N VAL A 54 33.15 7.47 -6.55
CA VAL A 54 34.12 6.61 -5.84
C VAL A 54 35.43 6.49 -6.62
N VAL A 55 35.36 6.38 -7.95
CA VAL A 55 36.56 6.36 -8.81
C VAL A 55 37.36 7.65 -8.65
N ASN A 56 36.72 8.82 -8.73
CA ASN A 56 37.37 10.12 -8.58
C ASN A 56 38.03 10.25 -7.19
N ILE A 57 37.31 9.87 -6.11
CA ILE A 57 37.85 9.90 -4.75
C ILE A 57 39.06 8.96 -4.62
N THR A 58 38.97 7.76 -5.18
CA THR A 58 40.05 6.77 -5.14
C THR A 58 41.27 7.26 -5.92
N ALA A 59 41.07 7.86 -7.10
CA ALA A 59 42.14 8.48 -7.88
C ALA A 59 42.85 9.60 -7.12
N ILE A 60 42.11 10.46 -6.41
CA ILE A 60 42.69 11.51 -5.55
C ILE A 60 43.51 10.89 -4.41
N PHE A 61 43.00 9.83 -3.77
CA PHE A 61 43.71 9.13 -2.70
C PHE A 61 45.01 8.50 -3.19
N ILE A 62 44.96 7.82 -4.33
CA ILE A 62 46.12 7.22 -5.00
C ILE A 62 47.15 8.30 -5.37
N ALA A 63 46.72 9.38 -6.02
CA ALA A 63 47.60 10.49 -6.39
C ALA A 63 48.31 11.06 -5.16
N SER A 64 47.56 11.29 -4.09
CA SER A 64 48.07 11.83 -2.83
C SER A 64 49.09 10.90 -2.18
N GLY A 65 48.78 9.59 -2.12
CA GLY A 65 49.69 8.58 -1.60
C GLY A 65 50.99 8.49 -2.41
N LEU A 66 50.89 8.49 -3.74
CA LEU A 66 52.05 8.48 -4.64
C LEU A 66 52.91 9.72 -4.46
N TRP A 67 52.32 10.91 -4.33
CA TRP A 67 53.08 12.13 -4.11
C TRP A 67 53.83 12.13 -2.77
N ILE A 68 53.20 11.67 -1.69
CA ILE A 68 53.86 11.51 -0.39
C ILE A 68 55.02 10.51 -0.50
N TYR A 69 54.79 9.37 -1.16
CA TYR A 69 55.81 8.33 -1.37
C TYR A 69 57.03 8.86 -2.15
N LEU A 70 56.78 9.54 -3.28
CA LEU A 70 57.84 10.13 -4.12
C LEU A 70 58.61 11.23 -3.38
N ARG A 71 57.92 12.05 -2.57
CA ARG A 71 58.58 13.12 -1.78
C ARG A 71 59.44 12.58 -0.64
N GLY A 72 59.04 11.47 -0.02
CA GLY A 72 59.76 10.83 1.08
C GLY A 72 61.02 10.08 0.66
N SER A 73 61.06 9.56 -0.57
CA SER A 73 62.18 8.77 -1.09
C SER A 73 63.31 9.66 -1.61
N ARG A 74 64.07 10.29 -0.70
CA ARG A 74 65.23 11.17 -1.03
C ARG A 74 66.44 10.44 -1.65
N ALA A 75 66.41 9.12 -1.79
CA ALA A 75 67.52 8.32 -2.31
C ALA A 75 67.12 7.61 -3.61
N GLY A 76 67.33 8.28 -4.75
CA GLY A 76 67.14 7.74 -6.10
C GLY A 76 65.69 7.88 -6.61
N ASN A 77 65.52 8.68 -7.67
CA ASN A 77 64.27 8.88 -8.43
C ASN A 77 63.78 7.59 -9.14
N ARG A 78 63.65 6.47 -8.45
CA ARG A 78 63.14 5.22 -9.02
C ARG A 78 61.64 5.13 -8.75
N VAL A 79 60.86 5.43 -9.77
CA VAL A 79 59.45 5.04 -9.84
C VAL A 79 59.39 3.51 -9.89
N ASN A 80 58.59 2.90 -9.01
CA ASN A 80 58.46 1.44 -8.94
C ASN A 80 57.34 0.96 -9.87
N ASP A 81 57.40 -0.28 -10.36
CA ASP A 81 56.40 -0.84 -11.28
C ASP A 81 54.98 -0.79 -10.68
N ILE A 82 54.89 -1.00 -9.36
CA ILE A 82 53.63 -0.89 -8.59
C ILE A 82 53.03 0.52 -8.70
N SER A 83 53.84 1.58 -8.61
CA SER A 83 53.33 2.97 -8.70
C SER A 83 52.80 3.30 -10.10
N ILE A 84 53.46 2.79 -11.15
CA ILE A 84 53.04 3.00 -12.54
C ILE A 84 51.74 2.24 -12.81
N SER A 85 51.68 0.96 -12.43
CA SER A 85 50.47 0.15 -12.61
C SER A 85 49.28 0.74 -11.84
N LEU A 86 49.48 1.10 -10.57
CA LEU A 86 48.39 1.58 -9.70
C LEU A 86 47.87 2.95 -10.17
N TRP A 87 48.72 3.79 -10.75
CA TRP A 87 48.29 5.03 -11.41
C TRP A 87 47.49 4.80 -12.69
N ASN A 88 47.95 3.86 -13.54
CA ASN A 88 47.29 3.55 -14.81
C ASN A 88 45.96 2.80 -14.60
N ASN A 89 45.82 2.04 -13.51
CA ASN A 89 44.61 1.31 -13.16
C ASN A 89 43.73 2.02 -12.12
N ARG A 90 43.94 3.33 -11.88
CA ARG A 90 43.20 4.11 -10.87
C ARG A 90 41.68 4.08 -11.07
N GLU A 91 41.23 3.93 -12.33
CA GLU A 91 39.81 3.87 -12.70
C GLU A 91 39.22 2.47 -12.52
N ALA A 92 40.06 1.43 -12.59
CA ALA A 92 39.70 0.03 -12.41
C ALA A 92 40.29 -0.49 -11.10
N THR A 93 39.66 -0.15 -9.97
CA THR A 93 40.15 -0.49 -8.61
C THR A 93 40.41 -1.99 -8.42
N HIS A 94 39.63 -2.87 -9.05
CA HIS A 94 39.88 -4.31 -9.06
C HIS A 94 41.19 -4.68 -9.76
N MET A 95 41.51 -4.06 -10.90
CA MET A 95 42.80 -4.25 -11.59
C MET A 95 43.95 -3.70 -10.75
N SER A 96 43.76 -2.57 -10.08
CA SER A 96 44.74 -2.04 -9.13
C SER A 96 45.08 -3.04 -8.02
N VAL A 97 44.09 -3.79 -7.49
CA VAL A 97 44.35 -4.85 -6.51
C VAL A 97 45.13 -6.01 -7.13
N ILE A 98 44.70 -6.51 -8.30
CA ILE A 98 45.33 -7.65 -8.98
C ILE A 98 46.79 -7.33 -9.32
N ASP A 99 47.04 -6.18 -9.93
CA ASP A 99 48.38 -5.76 -10.30
C ASP A 99 49.25 -5.51 -9.08
N THR A 100 48.68 -4.93 -8.01
CA THR A 100 49.41 -4.78 -6.74
C THR A 100 49.80 -6.14 -6.21
N LEU A 101 48.95 -7.18 -6.26
CA LEU A 101 49.30 -8.54 -5.85
C LEU A 101 50.36 -9.19 -6.76
N TYR A 102 50.31 -8.92 -8.07
CA TYR A 102 51.20 -9.50 -9.06
C TYR A 102 52.63 -8.91 -9.00
N TYR A 103 52.74 -7.58 -9.04
CA TYR A 103 54.03 -6.87 -9.05
C TYR A 103 54.70 -6.79 -7.67
N SER A 104 53.99 -7.12 -6.59
CA SER A 104 54.52 -7.03 -5.22
C SER A 104 55.04 -8.33 -4.63
N ARG A 105 55.31 -9.37 -5.44
CA ARG A 105 55.69 -10.70 -4.92
C ARG A 105 56.88 -10.64 -3.96
N ASP A 106 57.82 -9.73 -4.20
CA ASP A 106 58.99 -9.47 -3.32
C ASP A 106 58.73 -8.44 -2.21
N ALA A 107 57.65 -7.66 -2.31
CA ALA A 107 57.27 -6.62 -1.35
C ALA A 107 56.33 -7.13 -0.24
N LEU A 108 55.91 -8.41 -0.26
CA LEU A 108 55.10 -9.06 0.78
C LEU A 108 55.71 -8.95 2.19
N ARG A 109 57.04 -8.78 2.30
CA ARG A 109 57.74 -8.56 3.58
C ARG A 109 57.64 -7.13 4.13
N LYS A 110 57.14 -6.16 3.37
CA LYS A 110 57.10 -4.75 3.78
C LYS A 110 55.78 -4.44 4.49
N TRP A 111 55.86 -3.82 5.66
CA TRP A 111 54.69 -3.55 6.52
C TRP A 111 53.62 -2.64 5.86
N TRP A 112 54.03 -1.75 4.94
CA TRP A 112 53.10 -0.84 4.23
C TRP A 112 52.27 -1.52 3.14
N TYR A 113 52.59 -2.76 2.77
CA TYR A 113 51.89 -3.50 1.73
C TYR A 113 50.45 -3.85 2.12
N TYR A 114 50.28 -4.43 3.32
CA TYR A 114 48.98 -4.83 3.84
C TYR A 114 47.96 -3.68 3.91
N PRO A 115 48.28 -2.49 4.47
CA PRO A 115 47.34 -1.39 4.47
C PRO A 115 47.02 -0.86 3.07
N LEU A 116 47.96 -0.90 2.11
CA LEU A 116 47.69 -0.52 0.72
C LEU A 116 46.67 -1.47 0.07
N VAL A 117 46.90 -2.78 0.16
CA VAL A 117 45.98 -3.79 -0.40
C VAL A 117 44.61 -3.71 0.25
N THR A 118 44.56 -3.53 1.58
CA THR A 118 43.28 -3.34 2.30
C THR A 118 42.57 -2.07 1.85
N ALA A 119 43.29 -0.96 1.64
CA ALA A 119 42.70 0.27 1.13
C ALA A 119 42.13 0.12 -0.29
N LEU A 120 42.86 -0.57 -1.19
CA LEU A 120 42.39 -0.84 -2.55
C LEU A 120 41.18 -1.78 -2.59
N LEU A 121 41.19 -2.84 -1.78
CA LEU A 121 40.03 -3.73 -1.61
C LEU A 121 38.84 -2.97 -1.02
N GLY A 122 39.07 -2.12 -0.03
CA GLY A 122 38.06 -1.24 0.55
C GLY A 122 37.47 -0.29 -0.48
N ALA A 123 38.30 0.32 -1.33
CA ALA A 123 37.86 1.20 -2.41
C ALA A 123 37.06 0.44 -3.48
N TRP A 124 37.50 -0.76 -3.85
CA TRP A 124 36.76 -1.63 -4.75
C TRP A 124 35.38 -2.00 -4.17
N ALA A 125 35.34 -2.50 -2.93
CA ALA A 125 34.09 -2.81 -2.24
C ALA A 125 33.19 -1.57 -2.13
N ALA A 126 33.74 -0.41 -1.76
CA ALA A 126 33.01 0.85 -1.71
C ALA A 126 32.43 1.24 -3.06
N SER A 127 33.14 1.02 -4.17
CA SER A 127 32.64 1.33 -5.53
C SER A 127 31.43 0.49 -5.90
N VAL A 128 31.46 -0.81 -5.57
CA VAL A 128 30.34 -1.73 -5.82
C VAL A 128 29.16 -1.38 -4.92
N LEU A 129 29.41 -1.18 -3.62
CA LEU A 129 28.35 -0.87 -2.65
C LEU A 129 27.71 0.50 -2.92
N ALA A 130 28.49 1.52 -3.27
CA ALA A 130 27.98 2.84 -3.62
C ALA A 130 27.05 2.78 -4.86
N GLY A 131 27.42 1.99 -5.88
CA GLY A 131 26.58 1.77 -7.06
C GLY A 131 25.25 1.06 -6.76
N ILE A 132 25.13 0.37 -5.63
CA ILE A 132 23.89 -0.32 -5.22
C ILE A 132 23.08 0.58 -4.26
N PHE A 133 23.72 1.10 -3.21
CA PHE A 133 23.01 1.80 -2.14
C PHE A 133 22.65 3.24 -2.49
N LEU A 134 23.51 4.01 -3.19
CA LEU A 134 23.21 5.42 -3.47
C LEU A 134 22.02 5.57 -4.42
N PRO A 135 21.91 4.82 -5.55
CA PRO A 135 20.73 4.88 -6.40
C PRO A 135 19.47 4.50 -5.63
N SER A 136 19.52 3.49 -4.75
CA SER A 136 18.34 3.09 -3.96
C SER A 136 17.76 4.21 -3.10
N LYS A 137 18.57 5.21 -2.70
CA LYS A 137 18.12 6.40 -1.95
C LYS A 137 17.48 7.48 -2.82
N VAL A 138 17.60 7.37 -4.15
CA VAL A 138 16.90 8.24 -5.09
C VAL A 138 15.45 7.79 -5.23
N PHE A 139 15.19 6.48 -5.21
CA PHE A 139 13.87 5.91 -5.41
C PHE A 139 13.10 5.83 -4.08
N LEU A 140 11.99 6.58 -3.98
CA LEU A 140 11.15 6.57 -2.77
C LEU A 140 10.07 5.49 -2.86
N GLY A 141 9.53 5.23 -4.05
CA GLY A 141 8.53 4.20 -4.29
C GLY A 141 7.59 4.54 -5.44
N ASN A 142 6.53 3.76 -5.61
CA ASN A 142 5.60 3.86 -6.73
C ASN A 142 4.43 4.81 -6.41
N ALA A 143 4.67 6.11 -6.46
CA ALA A 143 3.65 7.12 -6.22
C ALA A 143 3.83 8.36 -7.11
N ALA A 144 2.73 9.05 -7.38
CA ALA A 144 2.71 10.33 -8.07
C ALA A 144 1.64 11.24 -7.47
N PRO A 145 1.81 12.58 -7.55
CA PRO A 145 0.76 13.51 -7.15
C PRO A 145 -0.46 13.29 -8.06
N VAL A 146 -1.64 13.33 -7.44
CA VAL A 146 -2.90 13.16 -8.16
C VAL A 146 -3.11 14.29 -9.17
N ASN A 147 -3.76 14.00 -10.30
CA ASN A 147 -4.25 15.04 -11.19
C ASN A 147 -5.57 15.60 -10.62
N PRO A 148 -5.64 16.88 -10.22
CA PRO A 148 -6.82 17.46 -9.57
C PRO A 148 -8.10 17.34 -10.41
N THR A 149 -7.95 17.37 -11.74
CA THR A 149 -9.09 17.30 -12.67
C THR A 149 -9.70 15.90 -12.81
N SER A 150 -8.99 14.87 -12.33
CA SER A 150 -9.46 13.48 -12.34
C SER A 150 -10.21 13.09 -11.06
N ILE A 151 -10.19 13.93 -10.04
CA ILE A 151 -10.80 13.63 -8.73
C ILE A 151 -12.31 13.82 -8.84
N TYR A 152 -13.03 12.77 -8.48
CA TYR A 152 -14.48 12.80 -8.39
C TYR A 152 -14.92 12.31 -7.02
N VAL A 153 -15.71 13.13 -6.32
CA VAL A 153 -16.26 12.79 -5.01
C VAL A 153 -17.76 13.02 -5.05
N PRO A 154 -18.57 11.94 -5.06
CA PRO A 154 -20.01 12.08 -5.11
C PRO A 154 -20.56 12.62 -3.77
N PRO A 155 -21.74 13.25 -3.79
CA PRO A 155 -22.36 13.80 -2.58
C PRO A 155 -22.70 12.71 -1.56
N ASP A 156 -23.03 13.10 -0.34
CA ASP A 156 -23.45 12.17 0.71
C ASP A 156 -24.91 11.75 0.52
N MET A 157 -25.14 10.43 0.41
CA MET A 157 -26.49 9.87 0.27
C MET A 157 -27.44 10.26 1.41
N ARG A 158 -26.90 10.59 2.59
CA ARG A 158 -27.70 10.95 3.77
C ARG A 158 -28.39 12.30 3.68
N ASN A 159 -27.96 13.15 2.75
CA ASN A 159 -28.47 14.51 2.61
C ASN A 159 -29.70 14.60 1.69
N PHE A 160 -30.16 13.49 1.11
CA PHE A 160 -31.27 13.46 0.16
C PHE A 160 -32.54 12.88 0.81
N THR A 161 -33.62 13.68 0.87
CA THR A 161 -34.91 13.30 1.49
C THR A 161 -36.12 13.41 0.56
N ASP A 162 -36.00 14.00 -0.64
CA ASP A 162 -37.14 14.46 -1.45
C ASP A 162 -37.13 13.92 -2.88
N SER A 163 -38.04 13.06 -3.33
CA SER A 163 -38.20 12.44 -4.69
C SER A 163 -37.21 12.76 -5.86
N THR A 164 -36.89 14.01 -6.23
CA THR A 164 -35.76 14.37 -7.14
C THR A 164 -34.39 13.86 -6.63
N SER A 165 -34.28 13.73 -5.31
CA SER A 165 -33.37 12.95 -4.48
C SER A 165 -33.07 11.55 -5.00
N ASP A 166 -34.07 10.84 -5.53
CA ASP A 166 -33.96 9.40 -5.69
C ASP A 166 -32.96 9.05 -6.79
N GLN A 167 -32.93 9.82 -7.88
CA GLN A 167 -31.94 9.64 -8.94
C GLN A 167 -30.52 9.92 -8.44
N ILE A 168 -30.34 10.98 -7.65
CA ILE A 168 -29.04 11.34 -7.06
C ILE A 168 -28.61 10.27 -6.05
N TYR A 169 -29.54 9.78 -5.24
CA TYR A 169 -29.34 8.72 -4.27
C TYR A 169 -28.90 7.43 -4.96
N PHE A 170 -29.64 6.94 -5.96
CA PHE A 170 -29.29 5.71 -6.67
C PHE A 170 -28.02 5.87 -7.52
N GLY A 171 -27.79 7.05 -8.10
CA GLY A 171 -26.55 7.36 -8.82
C GLY A 171 -25.33 7.34 -7.90
N THR A 172 -25.45 7.97 -6.73
CA THR A 172 -24.40 7.96 -5.69
C THR A 172 -24.20 6.55 -5.14
N PHE A 173 -25.27 5.78 -4.95
CA PHE A 173 -25.21 4.39 -4.53
C PHE A 173 -24.40 3.55 -5.52
N ALA A 174 -24.71 3.64 -6.82
CA ALA A 174 -24.00 2.93 -7.86
C ALA A 174 -22.50 3.28 -7.88
N LEU A 175 -22.15 4.56 -7.75
CA LEU A 175 -20.75 4.97 -7.65
C LEU A 175 -20.05 4.40 -6.41
N ASN A 176 -20.71 4.34 -5.26
CA ASN A 176 -20.09 3.75 -4.06
C ASN A 176 -19.87 2.23 -4.17
N VAL A 177 -20.62 1.51 -5.04
CA VAL A 177 -20.49 0.04 -5.17
C VAL A 177 -19.12 -0.35 -5.72
N ASP A 178 -18.63 0.33 -6.75
CA ASP A 178 -17.38 -0.02 -7.44
C ASP A 178 -16.12 -0.05 -6.54
N PRO A 179 -15.78 1.00 -5.76
CA PRO A 179 -14.63 0.96 -4.86
C PRO A 179 -14.76 -0.16 -3.81
N TYR A 180 -15.96 -0.42 -3.30
CA TYR A 180 -16.18 -1.50 -2.36
C TYR A 180 -16.08 -2.89 -3.00
N LEU A 181 -16.49 -3.06 -4.27
CA LEU A 181 -16.29 -4.31 -5.01
C LEU A 181 -14.80 -4.56 -5.24
N ARG A 182 -14.03 -3.52 -5.57
CA ARG A 182 -12.56 -3.61 -5.69
C ARG A 182 -11.93 -4.01 -4.37
N ALA A 183 -12.31 -3.37 -3.27
CA ALA A 183 -11.78 -3.69 -1.94
C ALA A 183 -12.14 -5.12 -1.49
N ALA A 184 -13.36 -5.58 -1.77
CA ALA A 184 -13.80 -6.95 -1.48
C ALA A 184 -13.08 -8.00 -2.34
N GLY A 185 -12.89 -7.72 -3.63
CA GLY A 185 -12.06 -8.54 -4.53
C GLY A 185 -10.61 -8.61 -4.05
N ALA A 186 -10.07 -7.47 -3.62
CA ALA A 186 -8.73 -7.34 -3.06
C ALA A 186 -8.54 -8.15 -1.76
N ALA A 187 -9.52 -8.08 -0.85
CA ALA A 187 -9.51 -8.85 0.39
C ALA A 187 -9.47 -10.37 0.15
N TYR A 188 -10.03 -10.84 -0.97
CA TYR A 188 -10.04 -12.25 -1.31
C TYR A 188 -8.65 -12.81 -1.65
N ILE A 189 -7.88 -12.07 -2.43
CA ILE A 189 -6.52 -12.48 -2.83
C ILE A 189 -5.42 -11.79 -2.01
N ALA A 190 -5.80 -11.19 -0.88
CA ALA A 190 -4.87 -10.54 0.04
C ALA A 190 -3.82 -11.53 0.54
N THR A 191 -2.56 -11.10 0.49
CA THR A 191 -1.41 -11.82 1.04
C THR A 191 -1.42 -11.78 2.57
N ASP A 192 -0.58 -12.60 3.20
CA ASP A 192 -0.48 -12.62 4.66
C ASP A 192 -0.01 -11.28 5.25
N ASP A 193 0.80 -10.51 4.51
CA ASP A 193 1.22 -9.15 4.91
C ASP A 193 0.05 -8.16 5.02
N VAL A 194 -0.94 -8.27 4.15
CA VAL A 194 -2.15 -7.42 4.19
C VAL A 194 -3.09 -7.91 5.28
N ARG A 195 -3.23 -9.23 5.42
CA ARG A 195 -4.05 -9.85 6.47
C ARG A 195 -3.54 -9.50 7.86
N SER A 196 -2.22 -9.41 8.06
CA SER A 196 -1.63 -9.03 9.34
C SER A 196 -1.85 -7.56 9.73
N GLN A 197 -2.38 -6.72 8.83
CA GLN A 197 -2.73 -5.32 9.15
C GLN A 197 -4.07 -5.20 9.89
N VAL A 198 -4.85 -6.29 9.91
CA VAL A 198 -6.16 -6.34 10.54
C VAL A 198 -6.13 -7.36 11.66
N MET A 199 -6.60 -6.95 12.83
CA MET A 199 -6.85 -7.84 13.95
C MET A 199 -8.34 -8.21 13.95
N VAL A 200 -8.65 -9.50 13.88
CA VAL A 200 -10.00 -10.02 14.13
C VAL A 200 -9.84 -11.22 15.05
N GLU A 201 -10.31 -11.08 16.28
CA GLU A 201 -10.15 -12.10 17.30
C GLU A 201 -11.08 -13.28 17.03
N LYS A 202 -10.67 -14.49 17.43
CA LYS A 202 -11.54 -15.67 17.35
C LYS A 202 -12.80 -15.45 18.21
N PRO A 203 -13.94 -16.05 17.84
CA PRO A 203 -15.17 -15.90 18.61
C PRO A 203 -15.01 -16.35 20.07
N VAL A 204 -15.36 -15.48 21.01
CA VAL A 204 -15.39 -15.77 22.44
C VAL A 204 -16.84 -16.00 22.86
N SER A 205 -17.11 -17.10 23.54
CA SER A 205 -18.44 -17.38 24.09
C SER A 205 -18.70 -16.51 25.33
N LEU A 206 -19.77 -15.73 25.31
CA LEU A 206 -20.25 -14.93 26.44
C LEU A 206 -21.33 -15.65 27.27
N GLY A 207 -21.78 -16.83 26.82
CA GLY A 207 -22.86 -17.58 27.44
C GLY A 207 -23.81 -18.17 26.39
N SER A 208 -25.05 -18.41 26.78
CA SER A 208 -26.07 -18.94 25.89
C SER A 208 -27.38 -18.18 26.04
N TRP A 209 -28.01 -17.89 24.92
CA TRP A 209 -29.36 -17.37 24.87
C TRP A 209 -30.35 -18.53 24.87
N THR A 210 -31.36 -18.45 25.71
CA THR A 210 -32.50 -19.38 25.71
C THR A 210 -33.76 -18.61 25.35
N GLY A 211 -34.49 -19.07 24.35
CA GLY A 211 -35.73 -18.45 23.93
C GLY A 211 -36.60 -19.40 23.11
N PRO A 212 -37.77 -18.94 22.66
CA PRO A 212 -38.71 -19.78 21.93
C PRO A 212 -38.11 -20.25 20.60
N ASP A 213 -38.44 -21.47 20.21
CA ASP A 213 -38.11 -22.00 18.89
C ASP A 213 -38.91 -21.23 17.80
N PRO A 214 -38.29 -20.86 16.67
CA PRO A 214 -38.94 -20.08 15.62
C PRO A 214 -40.11 -20.79 14.94
N ILE A 215 -40.12 -22.13 14.97
CA ILE A 215 -41.13 -22.96 14.34
C ILE A 215 -42.16 -23.42 15.37
N ASP A 216 -41.73 -23.78 16.57
CA ASP A 216 -42.60 -24.26 17.65
C ASP A 216 -42.40 -23.45 18.93
N ALA A 217 -43.23 -22.42 19.12
CA ALA A 217 -43.14 -21.51 20.28
C ALA A 217 -43.26 -22.21 21.65
N LYS A 218 -43.73 -23.48 21.71
CA LYS A 218 -43.76 -24.27 22.95
C LYS A 218 -42.40 -24.86 23.30
N LYS A 219 -41.50 -25.01 22.34
CA LYS A 219 -40.12 -25.48 22.55
C LYS A 219 -39.21 -24.30 22.82
N GLN A 220 -38.26 -24.52 23.72
CA GLN A 220 -37.14 -23.59 23.91
C GLN A 220 -35.93 -24.11 23.14
N ARG A 221 -35.15 -23.18 22.59
CA ARG A 221 -33.85 -23.47 22.00
C ARG A 221 -32.77 -22.70 22.73
N THR A 222 -31.61 -23.33 22.84
CA THR A 222 -30.40 -22.72 23.40
C THR A 222 -29.40 -22.49 22.28
N GLU A 223 -28.90 -21.26 22.19
CA GLU A 223 -27.98 -20.81 21.15
C GLU A 223 -26.80 -20.06 21.81
N PRO A 224 -25.57 -20.22 21.32
CA PRO A 224 -24.41 -19.57 21.93
C PRO A 224 -24.40 -18.06 21.67
N ILE A 225 -24.05 -17.27 22.68
CA ILE A 225 -23.78 -15.85 22.51
C ILE A 225 -22.28 -15.69 22.27
N GLN A 226 -21.89 -15.19 21.10
CA GLN A 226 -20.49 -15.03 20.73
C GLN A 226 -20.13 -13.56 20.52
N ARG A 227 -18.91 -13.19 20.92
CA ARG A 227 -18.28 -11.89 20.67
C ARG A 227 -17.06 -12.05 19.77
N ILE A 228 -16.92 -11.13 18.82
CA ILE A 228 -15.74 -11.01 17.96
C ILE A 228 -15.26 -9.57 18.03
N ASN A 229 -14.05 -9.35 18.53
CA ASN A 229 -13.42 -8.03 18.51
C ASN A 229 -12.60 -7.88 17.23
N TYR A 230 -12.50 -6.64 16.75
CA TYR A 230 -11.71 -6.33 15.57
C TYR A 230 -11.06 -4.95 15.67
N GLY A 231 -10.02 -4.73 14.87
CA GLY A 231 -9.40 -3.42 14.73
C GLY A 231 -8.32 -3.37 13.65
N TYR A 232 -8.01 -2.17 13.20
CA TYR A 232 -6.91 -1.91 12.27
C TYR A 232 -6.41 -0.47 12.44
N ASN A 233 -5.19 -0.20 11.94
CA ASN A 233 -4.60 1.14 11.97
C ASN A 233 -4.14 1.53 10.56
N ILE A 234 -4.43 2.76 10.16
CA ILE A 234 -4.04 3.32 8.86
C ILE A 234 -3.38 4.67 9.09
N THR A 235 -2.20 4.85 8.49
CA THR A 235 -1.49 6.13 8.52
C THR A 235 -1.91 7.02 7.36
N GLY A 236 -1.71 8.32 7.48
CA GLY A 236 -1.92 9.28 6.40
C GLY A 236 -1.04 8.97 5.19
N ALA A 237 0.15 8.40 5.42
CA ALA A 237 1.00 7.90 4.35
C ALA A 237 0.34 6.77 3.54
N ARG A 238 -0.41 5.89 4.20
CA ARG A 238 -1.20 4.84 3.53
C ARG A 238 -2.46 5.39 2.89
N LEU A 239 -3.07 6.44 3.43
CA LEU A 239 -4.13 7.18 2.73
C LEU A 239 -3.61 7.97 1.51
N GLY A 240 -2.28 8.17 1.43
CA GLY A 240 -1.63 8.98 0.40
C GLY A 240 -1.54 10.47 0.73
N LEU A 241 -1.90 10.91 1.93
CA LEU A 241 -1.87 12.33 2.32
C LEU A 241 -0.45 12.90 2.32
N GLN A 242 -0.20 13.88 1.45
CA GLN A 242 1.14 14.44 1.22
C GLN A 242 1.68 15.19 2.43
N ARG A 243 0.86 16.03 3.07
CA ARG A 243 1.26 16.90 4.19
C ARG A 243 1.14 16.23 5.55
N LEU A 244 0.38 15.14 5.63
CA LEU A 244 0.00 14.49 6.89
C LEU A 244 0.35 12.99 6.93
N PRO A 245 1.57 12.58 6.56
CA PRO A 245 1.92 11.16 6.49
C PRO A 245 1.84 10.43 7.84
N LYS A 246 2.02 11.18 8.95
CA LYS A 246 1.99 10.66 10.33
C LYS A 246 0.60 10.64 10.96
N LEU A 247 -0.43 11.21 10.34
CA LEU A 247 -1.81 11.13 10.83
C LEU A 247 -2.20 9.66 10.96
N GLN A 248 -2.87 9.25 12.03
CA GLN A 248 -3.29 7.86 12.19
C GLN A 248 -4.79 7.76 12.43
N LEU A 249 -5.44 6.85 11.71
CA LEU A 249 -6.79 6.40 11.96
C LEU A 249 -6.71 5.01 12.60
N ARG A 250 -7.06 4.94 13.89
CA ARG A 250 -7.20 3.66 14.60
C ARG A 250 -8.68 3.31 14.71
N VAL A 251 -9.03 2.21 14.07
CA VAL A 251 -10.37 1.63 14.12
C VAL A 251 -10.37 0.49 15.12
N THR A 252 -11.33 0.51 16.03
CA THR A 252 -11.58 -0.57 16.99
C THR A 252 -13.07 -0.87 17.04
N GLY A 253 -13.44 -2.12 17.20
CA GLY A 253 -14.84 -2.49 17.29
C GLY A 253 -15.07 -3.88 17.84
N SER A 254 -16.33 -4.18 18.09
CA SER A 254 -16.76 -5.49 18.57
C SER A 254 -18.15 -5.80 18.07
N CYS A 255 -18.36 -7.05 17.67
CA CYS A 255 -19.64 -7.58 17.24
C CYS A 255 -20.09 -8.70 18.19
N VAL A 256 -21.35 -8.68 18.58
CA VAL A 256 -21.97 -9.69 19.45
C VAL A 256 -23.23 -10.24 18.79
N THR A 257 -23.42 -11.56 18.84
CA THR A 257 -24.67 -12.20 18.40
C THR A 257 -25.84 -11.75 19.28
N ASN A 258 -26.86 -11.18 18.67
CA ASN A 258 -28.05 -10.67 19.32
C ASN A 258 -29.31 -11.37 18.79
N TYR A 259 -29.88 -12.24 19.63
CA TYR A 259 -31.10 -12.99 19.34
C TYR A 259 -32.39 -12.21 19.63
N THR A 260 -32.31 -11.09 20.34
CA THR A 260 -33.49 -10.33 20.78
C THR A 260 -34.14 -9.51 19.66
N TRP A 261 -33.42 -9.31 18.55
CA TRP A 261 -33.94 -8.64 17.35
C TRP A 261 -34.88 -9.54 16.54
N PHE A 262 -34.75 -10.86 16.67
CA PHE A 262 -35.62 -11.81 16.01
C PHE A 262 -37.04 -11.71 16.60
N ARG A 263 -38.06 -11.65 15.72
CA ARG A 263 -39.47 -11.54 16.14
C ARG A 263 -40.28 -12.77 15.80
N LYS A 264 -40.28 -13.17 14.54
CA LYS A 264 -41.07 -14.30 14.06
C LYS A 264 -40.52 -14.83 12.74
N THR A 265 -40.82 -16.09 12.47
CA THR A 265 -40.67 -16.71 11.16
C THR A 265 -42.05 -16.87 10.55
N GLN A 266 -42.26 -16.36 9.34
CA GLN A 266 -43.50 -16.52 8.61
C GLN A 266 -43.53 -17.90 7.95
N LYS A 267 -44.66 -18.63 8.12
CA LYS A 267 -44.92 -19.94 7.53
C LYS A 267 -45.80 -19.75 6.30
N GLY A 268 -45.42 -20.29 5.13
CA GLY A 268 -46.24 -20.19 3.91
C GLY A 268 -45.48 -20.25 2.57
N GLY A 269 -44.26 -20.77 2.56
CA GLY A 269 -43.30 -20.72 1.45
C GLY A 269 -41.90 -20.96 2.01
N PRO A 270 -40.79 -20.65 1.29
CA PRO A 270 -39.49 -20.66 1.94
C PRO A 270 -39.55 -19.80 3.20
N TYR A 271 -38.96 -20.24 4.30
CA TYR A 271 -39.09 -19.52 5.56
C TYR A 271 -38.55 -18.09 5.43
N VAL A 272 -39.29 -17.16 6.02
CA VAL A 272 -38.94 -15.75 6.04
C VAL A 272 -38.87 -15.28 7.48
N ASP A 273 -37.70 -14.83 7.89
CA ASP A 273 -37.47 -14.29 9.23
C ASP A 273 -37.71 -12.78 9.22
N ALA A 274 -38.44 -12.31 10.25
CA ALA A 274 -38.66 -10.90 10.51
C ALA A 274 -37.85 -10.45 11.74
N TYR A 275 -37.05 -9.42 11.56
CA TYR A 275 -36.24 -8.78 12.58
C TYR A 275 -36.76 -7.38 12.87
N GLN A 276 -36.70 -6.98 14.14
CA GLN A 276 -37.01 -5.62 14.56
C GLN A 276 -35.82 -5.06 15.34
N SER A 277 -35.25 -3.98 14.81
CA SER A 277 -34.15 -3.29 15.48
C SER A 277 -34.60 -2.72 16.82
N GLN A 278 -33.77 -2.89 17.85
CA GLN A 278 -33.99 -2.26 19.15
C GLN A 278 -33.86 -0.73 19.12
N TRP A 279 -33.24 -0.17 18.08
CA TRP A 279 -33.09 1.27 17.91
C TRP A 279 -34.39 1.97 17.50
N LYS A 280 -35.38 1.22 16.96
CA LYS A 280 -36.69 1.77 16.57
C LYS A 280 -37.82 0.89 17.10
N LYS A 281 -38.38 1.26 18.26
CA LYS A 281 -39.47 0.49 18.92
C LYS A 281 -40.75 0.34 18.06
N ASN A 282 -41.01 1.27 17.14
CA ASN A 282 -42.18 1.26 16.23
C ASN A 282 -41.76 1.19 14.74
N GLY A 283 -40.57 0.66 14.44
CA GLY A 283 -40.04 0.60 13.07
C GLY A 283 -40.60 -0.55 12.24
N SER A 284 -40.43 -0.45 10.91
CA SER A 284 -40.65 -1.53 9.96
C SER A 284 -39.77 -2.75 10.27
N PHE A 285 -40.26 -3.94 9.93
CA PHE A 285 -39.51 -5.18 10.07
C PHE A 285 -38.49 -5.31 8.94
N ASP A 286 -37.29 -5.77 9.28
CA ASP A 286 -36.34 -6.28 8.31
C ASP A 286 -36.67 -7.74 8.03
N VAL A 287 -37.05 -7.99 6.79
CA VAL A 287 -37.52 -9.29 6.33
C VAL A 287 -36.42 -9.93 5.48
N VAL A 288 -35.93 -11.10 5.89
CA VAL A 288 -34.90 -11.87 5.18
C VAL A 288 -35.40 -13.30 4.95
N GLY A 289 -35.06 -13.86 3.79
CA GLY A 289 -35.52 -15.19 3.39
C GLY A 289 -34.56 -15.82 2.38
N ALA A 290 -34.94 -16.96 1.83
CA ALA A 290 -34.17 -17.63 0.76
C ALA A 290 -34.29 -16.94 -0.62
N SER A 291 -34.51 -15.62 -0.66
CA SER A 291 -34.86 -14.87 -1.89
C SER A 291 -33.74 -14.75 -2.91
N CYS A 292 -32.51 -15.21 -2.61
CA CYS A 292 -31.33 -15.11 -3.48
C CYS A 292 -30.60 -16.46 -3.58
N ALA A 293 -29.84 -16.67 -4.66
CA ALA A 293 -29.01 -17.86 -4.87
C ALA A 293 -28.03 -18.10 -3.69
N ALA A 294 -27.24 -17.10 -3.33
CA ALA A 294 -26.17 -17.19 -2.32
C ALA A 294 -26.52 -16.55 -0.96
N PRO A 295 -25.90 -16.98 0.17
CA PRO A 295 -25.95 -16.26 1.43
C PRO A 295 -25.62 -14.78 1.26
N SER A 296 -26.46 -13.92 1.84
CA SER A 296 -26.34 -12.47 1.77
C SER A 296 -26.57 -11.85 3.13
N ALA A 297 -26.31 -10.55 3.28
CA ALA A 297 -26.62 -9.83 4.50
C ALA A 297 -27.20 -8.44 4.23
N ARG A 298 -27.96 -7.94 5.20
CA ARG A 298 -28.38 -6.54 5.27
C ARG A 298 -27.61 -5.84 6.38
N PHE A 299 -27.09 -4.67 6.07
CA PHE A 299 -26.33 -3.85 7.01
C PHE A 299 -27.21 -2.68 7.47
N LYS A 300 -27.20 -2.40 8.77
CA LYS A 300 -28.00 -1.34 9.39
C LYS A 300 -27.12 -0.48 10.27
N SER A 301 -27.19 0.83 10.12
CA SER A 301 -26.57 1.77 11.04
C SER A 301 -27.57 2.20 12.11
N GLN A 302 -27.07 2.51 13.30
CA GLN A 302 -27.81 3.26 14.29
C GLN A 302 -28.27 4.61 13.68
N PRO A 303 -29.51 5.06 13.96
CA PRO A 303 -30.00 6.35 13.50
C PRO A 303 -29.08 7.52 13.92
N SER A 304 -28.87 8.47 13.00
CA SER A 304 -27.95 9.62 13.17
C SER A 304 -28.37 10.61 14.26
N ASN A 305 -29.63 10.58 14.70
CA ASN A 305 -30.13 11.39 15.80
C ASN A 305 -29.71 10.86 17.18
N ILE A 306 -29.09 9.69 17.24
CA ILE A 306 -28.45 9.19 18.45
C ILE A 306 -26.98 9.59 18.36
N ALA A 307 -26.58 10.56 19.18
CA ALA A 307 -25.20 11.02 19.22
C ALA A 307 -24.26 9.83 19.49
N PRO A 308 -23.04 9.83 18.90
CA PRO A 308 -21.98 8.94 19.35
C PRO A 308 -21.84 9.09 20.86
N ASP A 309 -21.50 8.01 21.56
CA ASP A 309 -21.17 8.13 22.97
C ASP A 309 -19.91 9.01 23.17
N GLU A 310 -19.56 9.32 24.43
CA GLU A 310 -18.38 10.14 24.75
C GLU A 310 -17.07 9.56 24.19
N GLN A 311 -17.07 8.26 23.84
CA GLN A 311 -15.93 7.53 23.28
C GLN A 311 -15.95 7.52 21.74
N GLY A 312 -16.97 8.11 21.11
CA GLY A 312 -17.16 8.16 19.68
C GLY A 312 -17.67 6.86 19.07
N ASN A 313 -18.22 5.95 19.86
CA ASN A 313 -18.70 4.66 19.39
C ASN A 313 -19.95 4.84 18.54
N ARG A 314 -19.94 4.22 17.37
CA ARG A 314 -21.06 4.16 16.43
C ARG A 314 -21.55 2.71 16.34
N SER A 315 -22.82 2.49 16.62
CA SER A 315 -23.41 1.15 16.52
C SER A 315 -23.92 0.86 15.12
N TRP A 316 -23.74 -0.37 14.67
CA TRP A 316 -24.24 -0.89 13.40
C TRP A 316 -24.52 -2.38 13.54
N ALA A 317 -25.21 -2.99 12.58
CA ALA A 317 -25.65 -4.37 12.68
C ALA A 317 -25.66 -5.09 11.33
N ILE A 318 -25.48 -6.40 11.37
CA ILE A 318 -25.53 -7.30 10.21
C ILE A 318 -26.63 -8.34 10.43
N ILE A 319 -27.59 -8.36 9.51
CA ILE A 319 -28.68 -9.32 9.49
C ILE A 319 -28.40 -10.31 8.34
N ALA A 320 -27.97 -11.52 8.68
CA ALA A 320 -27.68 -12.56 7.69
C ALA A 320 -28.98 -13.14 7.10
N SER A 321 -29.00 -13.31 5.79
CA SER A 321 -30.08 -13.93 5.02
C SER A 321 -29.67 -15.35 4.62
N SER A 322 -29.59 -16.23 5.62
CA SER A 322 -29.19 -17.63 5.46
C SER A 322 -30.32 -18.64 5.66
N VAL A 323 -31.48 -18.20 6.18
CA VAL A 323 -32.62 -19.07 6.51
C VAL A 323 -33.10 -19.90 5.30
N ASP A 324 -33.45 -21.16 5.56
CA ASP A 324 -34.05 -22.08 4.59
C ASP A 324 -33.17 -22.42 3.38
N ARG A 325 -31.85 -22.16 3.50
CA ARG A 325 -30.89 -22.52 2.47
C ARG A 325 -30.44 -23.96 2.61
N LEU A 326 -30.31 -24.65 1.47
CA LEU A 326 -29.85 -26.02 1.40
C LEU A 326 -28.33 -26.07 1.52
N SER A 327 -27.84 -27.09 2.22
CA SER A 327 -26.43 -27.37 2.33
C SER A 327 -26.13 -28.86 2.23
N TYR A 328 -24.98 -29.18 1.67
CA TYR A 328 -24.45 -30.54 1.62
C TYR A 328 -23.58 -30.89 2.84
N THR A 329 -23.27 -29.92 3.70
CA THR A 329 -22.53 -30.10 4.95
C THR A 329 -23.35 -29.62 6.15
N SER A 330 -23.07 -30.21 7.32
CA SER A 330 -23.66 -29.75 8.58
C SER A 330 -22.88 -28.57 9.15
N SER A 331 -23.55 -27.67 9.88
CA SER A 331 -22.91 -26.56 10.57
C SER A 331 -23.58 -26.25 11.90
N THR A 332 -22.77 -25.85 12.87
CA THR A 332 -23.20 -25.38 14.20
C THR A 332 -22.96 -23.88 14.38
N ASP A 333 -22.46 -23.19 13.36
CA ASP A 333 -22.21 -21.75 13.41
C ASP A 333 -23.52 -20.97 13.63
N PRO A 334 -23.56 -19.90 14.45
CA PRO A 334 -24.80 -19.20 14.76
C PRO A 334 -25.58 -18.72 13.54
N TRP A 335 -24.91 -18.28 12.46
CA TRP A 335 -25.55 -17.82 11.22
C TRP A 335 -25.90 -18.95 10.26
N TYR A 336 -25.09 -20.01 10.22
CA TYR A 336 -25.22 -21.10 9.26
C TYR A 336 -25.75 -22.41 9.87
N ARG A 337 -26.23 -22.38 11.12
CA ARG A 337 -26.69 -23.56 11.85
C ARG A 337 -27.72 -24.35 11.06
N THR A 338 -27.38 -25.59 10.75
CA THR A 338 -28.24 -26.47 9.96
C THR A 338 -28.91 -27.54 10.81
N LYS A 339 -29.99 -28.11 10.26
CA LYS A 339 -30.58 -29.37 10.68
C LYS A 339 -30.60 -30.33 9.50
N ALA A 340 -30.64 -31.63 9.78
CA ALA A 340 -30.90 -32.62 8.73
C ALA A 340 -32.31 -32.41 8.15
N LEU A 341 -32.43 -32.62 6.84
CA LEU A 341 -33.71 -32.68 6.16
C LEU A 341 -34.42 -33.99 6.54
N ASP A 342 -35.74 -33.90 6.77
CA ASP A 342 -36.59 -35.08 6.93
C ASP A 342 -37.11 -35.57 5.57
N ASP A 343 -37.54 -36.83 5.48
CA ASP A 343 -38.01 -37.46 4.23
C ASP A 343 -39.15 -36.68 3.55
N ASP A 344 -39.99 -36.04 4.38
CA ASP A 344 -41.09 -35.19 3.94
C ASP A 344 -40.57 -33.88 3.31
N GLN A 345 -39.59 -33.22 3.90
CA GLN A 345 -38.92 -32.05 3.31
C GLN A 345 -38.20 -32.41 2.00
N ILE A 346 -37.51 -33.56 1.95
CA ILE A 346 -36.85 -34.07 0.75
C ILE A 346 -37.88 -34.23 -0.37
N SER A 347 -39.03 -34.87 -0.06
CA SER A 347 -40.12 -35.11 -1.00
C SER A 347 -40.77 -33.80 -1.48
N ARG A 348 -41.07 -32.86 -0.57
CA ARG A 348 -41.70 -31.57 -0.92
C ARG A 348 -40.81 -30.67 -1.76
N LEU A 349 -39.51 -30.68 -1.49
CA LEU A 349 -38.54 -29.86 -2.21
C LEU A 349 -38.12 -30.51 -3.54
N ASN A 350 -38.66 -31.69 -3.85
CA ASN A 350 -38.33 -32.49 -5.04
C ASN A 350 -36.81 -32.66 -5.21
N LEU A 351 -36.12 -32.89 -4.09
CA LEU A 351 -34.67 -33.06 -4.07
C LEU A 351 -34.39 -34.49 -4.51
N THR A 352 -33.81 -34.67 -5.70
CA THR A 352 -33.21 -35.95 -6.06
C THR A 352 -31.92 -36.13 -5.26
N ASP A 353 -31.67 -37.34 -4.75
CA ASP A 353 -30.48 -37.70 -3.95
C ASP A 353 -29.14 -37.35 -4.62
N SER A 354 -29.16 -37.07 -5.93
CA SER A 354 -28.02 -36.83 -6.81
C SER A 354 -27.10 -35.67 -6.43
N PHE A 355 -27.52 -34.72 -5.57
CA PHE A 355 -26.70 -33.55 -5.19
C PHE A 355 -26.25 -33.53 -3.72
N GLY A 356 -26.52 -34.59 -2.93
CA GLY A 356 -26.05 -34.69 -1.55
C GLY A 356 -26.60 -33.61 -0.60
N MET A 357 -27.75 -33.02 -0.92
CA MET A 357 -28.41 -31.98 -0.12
C MET A 357 -29.06 -32.61 1.11
N LYS A 358 -28.33 -32.68 2.22
CA LYS A 358 -28.76 -33.36 3.45
C LYS A 358 -29.19 -32.41 4.55
N PHE A 359 -28.90 -31.11 4.41
CA PHE A 359 -29.04 -30.14 5.48
C PHE A 359 -29.76 -28.89 5.00
N ILE A 360 -30.45 -28.23 5.94
CA ILE A 360 -31.10 -26.95 5.73
C ILE A 360 -30.82 -26.00 6.89
N VAL A 361 -30.54 -24.73 6.58
CA VAL A 361 -30.30 -23.71 7.60
C VAL A 361 -31.60 -23.43 8.36
N THR A 362 -31.50 -23.54 9.69
CA THR A 362 -32.64 -23.34 10.58
C THR A 362 -33.03 -21.86 10.65
N PRO A 363 -34.33 -21.53 10.80
CA PRO A 363 -34.78 -20.15 10.96
C PRO A 363 -34.32 -19.50 12.26
N GLY A 364 -34.55 -18.19 12.36
CA GLY A 364 -34.28 -17.35 13.51
C GLY A 364 -32.80 -17.25 13.87
N ARG A 365 -31.93 -17.03 12.88
CA ARG A 365 -30.49 -16.82 13.10
C ARG A 365 -30.25 -15.46 13.80
N PRO A 366 -29.18 -15.28 14.59
CA PRO A 366 -28.96 -14.02 15.29
C PRO A 366 -28.50 -12.91 14.36
N VAL A 367 -28.81 -11.67 14.75
CA VAL A 367 -28.17 -10.47 14.17
C VAL A 367 -26.77 -10.33 14.80
N LEU A 368 -25.77 -9.89 14.04
CA LEU A 368 -24.55 -9.37 14.67
C LEU A 368 -24.77 -7.89 15.02
N SER A 369 -24.81 -7.59 16.30
CA SER A 369 -24.86 -6.22 16.82
C SER A 369 -23.43 -5.74 17.07
N CYS A 370 -23.00 -4.72 16.34
CA CYS A 370 -21.63 -4.22 16.35
C CYS A 370 -21.56 -2.78 16.86
N TRP A 371 -20.42 -2.42 17.42
CA TRP A 371 -20.01 -1.03 17.62
C TRP A 371 -18.61 -0.83 17.07
N GLN A 372 -18.32 0.39 16.63
CA GLN A 372 -17.00 0.79 16.13
C GLN A 372 -16.64 2.20 16.63
N SER A 373 -15.39 2.37 17.06
CA SER A 373 -14.77 3.65 17.36
C SER A 373 -13.70 3.94 16.31
N ASP A 374 -13.80 5.12 15.70
CA ASP A 374 -12.88 5.64 14.70
C ASP A 374 -12.11 6.82 15.31
N LEU A 375 -10.89 6.56 15.78
CA LEU A 375 -10.09 7.54 16.49
C LEU A 375 -8.93 8.04 15.62
N TRP A 376 -8.89 9.35 15.42
CA TRP A 376 -7.81 10.05 14.72
C TRP A 376 -6.75 10.52 15.71
N TYR A 377 -5.49 10.27 15.42
CA TYR A 377 -4.34 10.66 16.24
C TYR A 377 -3.37 11.54 15.45
N TRP A 378 -2.87 12.59 16.10
CA TRP A 378 -1.88 13.53 15.58
C TRP A 378 -0.91 13.99 16.67
N GLY A 379 0.27 14.48 16.27
CA GLY A 379 1.33 14.95 17.17
C GLY A 379 2.38 13.88 17.52
N ASP A 380 3.38 14.28 18.30
CA ASP A 380 4.42 13.38 18.79
C ASP A 380 3.79 12.28 19.66
N GLU A 381 4.05 11.02 19.32
CA GLU A 381 3.48 9.83 19.96
C GLU A 381 1.92 9.75 19.98
N GLY A 382 1.23 10.56 19.19
CA GLY A 382 -0.24 10.58 19.16
C GLY A 382 -0.87 11.29 20.36
N SER A 383 -0.19 12.31 20.90
CA SER A 383 -0.64 13.10 22.06
C SER A 383 -2.01 13.76 21.88
N GLN A 384 -2.42 14.03 20.64
CA GLN A 384 -3.72 14.62 20.33
C GLN A 384 -4.62 13.56 19.67
N LYS A 385 -5.90 13.51 20.11
CA LYS A 385 -6.89 12.59 19.57
C LYS A 385 -8.23 13.27 19.28
N SER A 386 -8.92 12.79 18.24
CA SER A 386 -10.30 13.16 17.95
C SER A 386 -11.11 11.94 17.53
N SER A 387 -12.28 11.74 18.13
CA SER A 387 -13.27 10.75 17.70
C SER A 387 -14.25 11.31 16.66
N ASN A 388 -14.17 12.61 16.37
CA ASN A 388 -15.04 13.27 15.41
C ASN A 388 -14.22 13.78 14.22
N ILE A 389 -14.52 13.24 13.04
CA ILE A 389 -13.92 13.66 11.78
C ILE A 389 -14.16 15.15 11.48
N VAL A 390 -15.25 15.73 12.01
CA VAL A 390 -15.53 17.18 11.90
C VAL A 390 -14.47 18.02 12.61
N ASN A 391 -13.93 17.52 13.72
CA ASN A 391 -12.90 18.20 14.50
C ASN A 391 -11.49 17.86 14.02
N LEU A 392 -11.34 17.12 12.91
CA LEU A 392 -10.02 16.74 12.39
C LEU A 392 -9.18 17.97 12.01
N GLN A 393 -9.82 19.02 11.49
CA GLN A 393 -9.13 20.26 11.18
C GLN A 393 -8.64 20.99 12.43
N ALA A 394 -9.42 20.97 13.52
CA ALA A 394 -9.00 21.53 14.81
C ALA A 394 -7.85 20.73 15.44
N LEU A 395 -7.81 19.41 15.18
CA LEU A 395 -6.73 18.53 15.63
C LEU A 395 -5.40 18.84 14.95
N VAL A 396 -5.43 19.06 13.63
CA VAL A 396 -4.22 19.11 12.80
C VAL A 396 -3.80 20.55 12.45
N GLY A 397 -4.75 21.47 12.40
CA GLY A 397 -4.56 22.85 11.93
C GLY A 397 -4.97 23.04 10.47
N LYS A 398 -5.53 24.23 10.17
CA LYS A 398 -6.07 24.58 8.85
C LYS A 398 -5.00 24.65 7.74
N ASP A 399 -3.76 24.97 8.08
CA ASP A 399 -2.67 25.11 7.11
C ASP A 399 -2.22 23.75 6.52
N LEU A 400 -2.41 22.67 7.28
CA LEU A 400 -2.01 21.32 6.87
C LEU A 400 -3.14 20.52 6.23
N LEU A 401 -4.40 20.79 6.61
CA LEU A 401 -5.58 20.11 6.08
C LEU A 401 -6.61 21.13 5.56
N SER A 402 -6.74 21.18 4.24
CA SER A 402 -7.64 22.09 3.52
C SER A 402 -9.12 21.80 3.82
N ASP A 403 -9.98 22.82 3.74
CA ASP A 403 -11.42 22.66 3.94
C ASP A 403 -12.03 21.63 2.97
N ALA A 404 -11.54 21.59 1.72
CA ALA A 404 -11.96 20.61 0.71
C ALA A 404 -11.58 19.17 1.11
N MET A 405 -10.35 18.96 1.59
CA MET A 405 -9.91 17.63 2.02
C MET A 405 -10.67 17.15 3.27
N VAL A 406 -10.95 18.05 4.22
CA VAL A 406 -11.80 17.74 5.38
C VAL A 406 -13.17 17.23 4.94
N GLU A 407 -13.81 17.91 4.00
CA GLU A 407 -15.14 17.53 3.49
C GLU A 407 -15.11 16.16 2.79
N ILE A 408 -14.07 15.87 2.01
CA ILE A 408 -13.87 14.55 1.39
C ILE A 408 -13.70 13.47 2.45
N LEU A 409 -12.85 13.69 3.45
CA LEU A 409 -12.65 12.71 4.53
C LEU A 409 -13.93 12.51 5.34
N GLN A 410 -14.68 13.58 5.63
CA GLN A 410 -15.99 13.49 6.28
C GLN A 410 -16.98 12.65 5.46
N ARG A 411 -17.03 12.83 4.13
CA ARG A 411 -17.91 12.08 3.24
C ARG A 411 -17.71 10.55 3.35
N TYR A 412 -16.48 10.09 3.55
CA TYR A 412 -16.18 8.65 3.62
C TYR A 412 -16.08 8.11 5.05
N PHE A 413 -15.64 8.91 6.03
CA PHE A 413 -15.35 8.46 7.41
C PHE A 413 -16.38 8.91 8.45
N THR A 414 -17.50 9.53 8.04
CA THR A 414 -18.61 9.81 8.96
C THR A 414 -19.49 8.59 9.24
N ALA A 415 -19.20 7.41 8.68
CA ALA A 415 -19.84 6.16 9.07
C ALA A 415 -18.79 5.04 9.07
N PRO A 416 -18.95 3.99 9.89
CA PRO A 416 -18.05 2.84 9.85
C PRO A 416 -17.91 2.31 8.42
N VAL A 417 -16.68 2.24 7.92
CA VAL A 417 -16.43 1.79 6.54
C VAL A 417 -16.94 0.37 6.31
N ALA A 418 -16.87 -0.50 7.33
CA ALA A 418 -17.45 -1.84 7.31
C ALA A 418 -18.97 -1.84 7.07
N TYR A 419 -19.69 -0.88 7.69
CA TYR A 419 -21.12 -0.69 7.44
C TYR A 419 -21.37 -0.20 6.01
N SER A 420 -20.68 0.86 5.58
CA SER A 420 -20.88 1.45 4.24
C SER A 420 -20.59 0.43 3.14
N LEU A 421 -19.51 -0.34 3.29
CA LEU A 421 -19.14 -1.43 2.39
C LEU A 421 -20.23 -2.49 2.34
N GLY A 422 -20.68 -2.99 3.49
CA GLY A 422 -21.72 -4.02 3.53
C GLY A 422 -23.06 -3.53 2.99
N PHE A 423 -23.42 -2.28 3.25
CA PHE A 423 -24.63 -1.64 2.74
C PHE A 423 -24.62 -1.52 1.21
N SER A 424 -23.48 -1.14 0.62
CA SER A 424 -23.32 -1.05 -0.83
C SER A 424 -23.24 -2.42 -1.50
N LEU A 425 -22.51 -3.38 -0.93
CA LEU A 425 -22.31 -4.70 -1.55
C LEU A 425 -23.48 -5.65 -1.39
N GLN A 426 -24.31 -5.48 -0.35
CA GLN A 426 -25.49 -6.29 -0.05
C GLN A 426 -25.22 -7.82 -0.19
N GLY A 427 -25.67 -8.42 -1.29
CA GLY A 427 -25.51 -9.84 -1.60
C GLY A 427 -24.07 -10.32 -1.69
N SER A 428 -23.13 -9.45 -2.06
CA SER A 428 -21.72 -9.76 -2.27
C SER A 428 -20.84 -9.45 -1.06
N ALA A 429 -21.43 -8.97 0.04
CA ALA A 429 -20.68 -8.56 1.23
C ALA A 429 -20.11 -9.75 2.03
N LEU A 430 -20.68 -10.95 1.90
CA LEU A 430 -20.28 -12.14 2.65
C LEU A 430 -19.36 -13.04 1.84
N GLN A 431 -18.33 -13.59 2.49
CA GLN A 431 -17.44 -14.59 1.90
C GLN A 431 -18.17 -15.92 1.65
N SER A 432 -19.10 -16.30 2.51
CA SER A 432 -19.93 -17.51 2.40
C SER A 432 -20.70 -17.61 1.09
N SER A 433 -20.99 -16.47 0.44
CA SER A 433 -21.58 -16.42 -0.89
C SER A 433 -20.81 -17.24 -1.94
N LYS A 434 -19.48 -17.35 -1.80
CA LYS A 434 -18.57 -18.06 -2.72
C LYS A 434 -18.71 -19.58 -2.67
N THR A 435 -19.26 -20.10 -1.59
CA THR A 435 -19.47 -21.55 -1.44
C THR A 435 -20.76 -22.04 -2.11
N THR A 436 -21.46 -21.13 -2.81
CA THR A 436 -22.80 -21.38 -3.35
C THR A 436 -22.77 -21.83 -4.81
N VAL A 437 -23.54 -22.86 -5.11
CA VAL A 437 -23.96 -23.21 -6.48
C VAL A 437 -25.49 -23.24 -6.52
N GLY A 438 -26.10 -22.32 -7.26
CA GLY A 438 -27.55 -22.18 -7.29
C GLY A 438 -28.11 -21.81 -5.91
N LYS A 439 -28.93 -22.66 -5.30
CA LYS A 439 -29.50 -22.46 -3.95
C LYS A 439 -28.77 -23.24 -2.85
N ILE A 440 -27.72 -23.97 -3.21
CA ILE A 440 -27.00 -24.89 -2.35
C ILE A 440 -25.66 -24.27 -1.99
N PHE A 441 -25.23 -24.36 -0.74
CA PHE A 441 -23.92 -23.85 -0.31
C PHE A 441 -23.25 -24.76 0.73
N ASP A 442 -21.98 -24.50 1.05
CA ASP A 442 -21.25 -25.22 2.10
C ASP A 442 -21.41 -24.51 3.45
N ALA A 443 -22.32 -24.99 4.30
CA ALA A 443 -22.55 -24.42 5.62
C ALA A 443 -21.41 -24.74 6.58
N GLY A 444 -20.77 -25.89 6.44
CA GLY A 444 -19.65 -26.34 7.26
C GLY A 444 -18.36 -25.57 6.99
N ALA A 445 -18.13 -25.13 5.74
CA ALA A 445 -17.03 -24.24 5.41
C ALA A 445 -17.31 -22.76 5.72
N SER A 446 -18.59 -22.39 5.85
CA SER A 446 -19.05 -21.03 6.16
C SER A 446 -19.10 -20.78 7.66
N SER A 447 -18.80 -19.55 8.08
CA SER A 447 -18.95 -19.14 9.49
C SER A 447 -19.13 -17.64 9.58
N MET A 448 -19.88 -17.19 10.57
CA MET A 448 -20.04 -15.78 10.91
C MET A 448 -18.69 -15.09 11.12
N TYR A 449 -17.72 -15.79 11.73
CA TYR A 449 -16.36 -15.29 11.91
C TYR A 449 -15.64 -15.00 10.61
N LYS A 450 -15.63 -15.95 9.66
CA LYS A 450 -14.98 -15.78 8.35
C LYS A 450 -15.61 -14.63 7.56
N ASP A 451 -16.94 -14.52 7.61
CA ASP A 451 -17.65 -13.43 6.95
C ASP A 451 -17.33 -12.07 7.56
N LEU A 452 -17.33 -11.96 8.89
CA LEU A 452 -16.92 -10.72 9.55
C LEU A 452 -15.45 -10.39 9.26
N TYR A 453 -14.55 -11.37 9.29
CA TYR A 453 -13.14 -11.20 8.94
C TYR A 453 -12.99 -10.61 7.53
N TYR A 454 -13.70 -11.18 6.55
CA TYR A 454 -13.71 -10.69 5.17
C TYR A 454 -14.24 -9.26 5.06
N VAL A 455 -15.34 -8.94 5.75
CA VAL A 455 -15.91 -7.59 5.77
C VAL A 455 -14.92 -6.58 6.36
N ILE A 456 -14.29 -6.88 7.50
CA ILE A 456 -13.33 -5.97 8.14
C ILE A 456 -12.05 -5.82 7.29
N LEU A 457 -11.54 -6.90 6.71
CA LEU A 457 -10.40 -6.83 5.79
C LEU A 457 -10.71 -5.98 4.56
N SER A 458 -11.90 -6.16 3.99
CA SER A 458 -12.36 -5.33 2.86
C SER A 458 -12.52 -3.87 3.27
N ALA A 459 -13.02 -3.60 4.49
CA ALA A 459 -13.14 -2.25 5.02
C ALA A 459 -11.78 -1.58 5.26
N TYR A 460 -10.77 -2.32 5.72
CA TYR A 460 -9.39 -1.85 5.83
C TYR A 460 -8.84 -1.42 4.45
N ILE A 461 -8.98 -2.28 3.43
CA ILE A 461 -8.51 -1.99 2.06
C ILE A 461 -9.28 -0.79 1.47
N ALA A 462 -10.60 -0.73 1.66
CA ALA A 462 -11.42 0.40 1.21
C ALA A 462 -11.01 1.71 1.91
N THR A 463 -10.67 1.65 3.20
CA THR A 463 -10.18 2.81 3.95
C THR A 463 -8.84 3.29 3.37
N GLU A 464 -7.90 2.39 3.16
CA GLU A 464 -6.58 2.70 2.59
C GLU A 464 -6.69 3.31 1.18
N ASN A 465 -7.58 2.77 0.34
CA ASN A 465 -7.76 3.21 -1.04
C ASN A 465 -8.74 4.39 -1.20
N THR A 466 -9.35 4.90 -0.13
CA THR A 466 -10.46 5.87 -0.20
C THR A 466 -10.13 7.07 -1.10
N LEU A 467 -8.95 7.69 -0.95
CA LEU A 467 -8.57 8.85 -1.78
C LEU A 467 -8.17 8.43 -3.19
N THR A 468 -7.47 7.31 -3.34
CA THR A 468 -7.06 6.77 -4.65
C THR A 468 -8.26 6.32 -5.50
N ASP A 469 -9.33 5.85 -4.89
CA ASP A 469 -10.53 5.44 -5.61
C ASP A 469 -11.32 6.64 -6.18
N THR A 470 -11.11 7.86 -5.65
CA THR A 470 -11.74 9.08 -6.18
C THR A 470 -11.31 9.41 -7.61
N THR A 471 -10.17 8.88 -8.07
CA THR A 471 -9.65 9.12 -9.42
C THR A 471 -10.05 8.05 -10.43
N LEU A 472 -10.82 7.05 -9.99
CA LEU A 472 -11.26 5.90 -10.79
C LEU A 472 -12.73 5.96 -11.20
N TYR A 473 -13.46 6.99 -10.77
CA TYR A 473 -14.82 7.21 -11.24
C TYR A 473 -14.78 7.54 -12.74
N THR A 474 -15.46 6.72 -13.53
CA THR A 474 -15.61 7.00 -14.97
C THR A 474 -16.62 8.14 -15.12
N ASN A 475 -16.31 9.16 -15.91
CA ASN A 475 -17.27 10.21 -16.25
C ASN A 475 -18.58 9.57 -16.71
N GLN A 476 -19.66 9.82 -15.96
CA GLN A 476 -20.98 9.20 -16.16
C GLN A 476 -21.62 9.52 -17.52
N THR A 477 -20.98 10.33 -18.35
CA THR A 477 -21.46 10.72 -19.68
C THR A 477 -21.32 9.61 -20.74
N THR A 478 -20.51 8.56 -20.52
CA THR A 478 -20.12 7.63 -21.61
C THR A 478 -20.33 6.14 -21.40
N THR A 479 -20.78 5.63 -20.24
CA THR A 479 -20.92 4.17 -20.04
C THR A 479 -22.22 3.74 -19.33
N GLY A 480 -23.30 3.66 -20.11
CA GLY A 480 -24.10 2.43 -20.27
C GLY A 480 -24.79 1.73 -19.09
N GLY A 481 -25.11 2.37 -17.95
CA GLY A 481 -25.87 1.66 -16.91
C GLY A 481 -26.57 2.48 -15.83
N VAL A 482 -25.99 3.61 -15.44
CA VAL A 482 -26.66 4.59 -14.58
C VAL A 482 -27.18 5.68 -15.51
N ALA A 483 -28.46 6.04 -15.40
CA ALA A 483 -29.04 7.13 -16.17
C ALA A 483 -28.11 8.37 -16.12
N LYS A 484 -28.13 9.22 -17.15
CA LYS A 484 -27.41 10.50 -17.22
C LYS A 484 -27.85 11.44 -16.08
N VAL A 485 -27.52 11.10 -14.84
CA VAL A 485 -27.79 11.88 -13.65
C VAL A 485 -26.57 12.77 -13.48
N ASP A 486 -26.78 14.08 -13.55
CA ASP A 486 -25.74 15.06 -13.29
C ASP A 486 -25.47 15.08 -11.78
N LEU A 487 -24.54 14.23 -11.33
CA LEU A 487 -24.16 14.14 -9.93
C LEU A 487 -23.10 15.20 -9.61
N PRO A 488 -23.32 16.06 -8.60
CA PRO A 488 -22.36 17.09 -8.23
C PRO A 488 -21.06 16.46 -7.74
N ASN A 489 -19.93 17.09 -8.07
CA ASN A 489 -18.62 16.67 -7.62
C ASN A 489 -18.12 17.58 -6.49
N LEU A 490 -18.03 17.06 -5.26
CA LEU A 490 -17.58 17.82 -4.08
C LEU A 490 -16.12 18.31 -4.20
N ALA A 491 -15.33 17.71 -5.09
CA ALA A 491 -13.95 18.11 -5.37
C ALA A 491 -13.84 19.42 -6.17
N PHE A 492 -14.93 19.87 -6.80
CA PHE A 492 -14.96 21.07 -7.64
C PHE A 492 -15.71 22.19 -6.93
N ASP A 493 -15.46 23.43 -7.36
CA ASP A 493 -16.19 24.59 -6.88
C ASP A 493 -17.68 24.54 -7.27
N SER A 494 -18.47 25.50 -6.77
CA SER A 494 -19.90 25.59 -7.09
C SER A 494 -20.21 25.78 -8.57
N SER A 495 -19.21 26.13 -9.40
CA SER A 495 -19.35 26.24 -10.85
C SER A 495 -19.11 24.93 -11.59
N GLY A 496 -18.55 23.92 -10.90
CA GLY A 496 -18.18 22.62 -11.47
C GLY A 496 -16.99 22.67 -12.43
N LYS A 497 -16.29 23.81 -12.55
CA LYS A 497 -15.23 24.02 -13.56
C LYS A 497 -13.82 23.90 -13.01
N HIS A 498 -13.61 24.29 -11.76
CA HIS A 498 -12.28 24.31 -11.15
C HIS A 498 -12.22 23.40 -9.93
N PRO A 499 -11.18 22.54 -9.80
CA PRO A 499 -10.91 21.81 -8.58
C PRO A 499 -10.71 22.78 -7.41
N ARG A 500 -11.27 22.44 -6.25
CA ARG A 500 -11.11 23.24 -5.02
C ARG A 500 -9.65 23.19 -4.54
N PRO A 501 -9.13 24.27 -3.94
CA PRO A 501 -7.76 24.28 -3.43
C PRO A 501 -7.50 23.18 -2.39
N GLY A 502 -6.40 22.45 -2.56
CA GLY A 502 -5.96 21.40 -1.63
C GLY A 502 -6.75 20.10 -1.72
N VAL A 503 -7.59 19.94 -2.74
CA VAL A 503 -8.27 18.66 -3.03
C VAL A 503 -7.29 17.59 -3.52
N ASP A 504 -6.15 18.03 -4.05
CA ASP A 504 -5.06 17.25 -4.61
C ASP A 504 -3.89 17.02 -3.63
N ASP A 505 -4.07 17.33 -2.34
CA ASP A 505 -3.06 17.14 -1.29
C ASP A 505 -2.85 15.65 -0.91
N PHE A 506 -2.97 14.74 -1.88
CA PHE A 506 -2.67 13.32 -1.75
C PHE A 506 -1.93 12.76 -2.98
N VAL A 507 -1.40 11.56 -2.84
CA VAL A 507 -0.71 10.83 -3.91
C VAL A 507 -1.51 9.60 -4.31
N VAL A 508 -1.37 9.23 -5.57
CA VAL A 508 -1.91 8.00 -6.11
C VAL A 508 -0.76 7.00 -6.28
N PHE A 509 -0.97 5.78 -5.81
CA PHE A 509 0.00 4.69 -5.94
C PHE A 509 -0.26 3.90 -7.21
N SER A 510 0.76 3.75 -8.06
CA SER A 510 0.64 3.07 -9.35
C SER A 510 1.97 2.49 -9.81
N ASN A 511 1.95 1.29 -10.36
CA ASN A 511 3.14 0.60 -10.87
C ASN A 511 3.72 1.23 -12.15
N ASN A 512 3.02 2.20 -12.76
CA ASN A 512 3.46 2.90 -13.96
C ASN A 512 4.29 4.15 -13.67
N VAL A 513 4.44 4.52 -12.39
CA VAL A 513 5.17 5.73 -11.98
C VAL A 513 6.07 5.45 -10.80
N VAL A 514 7.09 6.27 -10.69
CA VAL A 514 8.11 6.19 -9.65
C VAL A 514 8.37 7.58 -9.10
N ALA A 515 8.33 7.71 -7.78
CA ALA A 515 8.70 8.89 -7.03
C ALA A 515 10.21 8.90 -6.79
N LEU A 516 10.86 9.99 -7.18
CA LEU A 516 12.27 10.23 -6.96
C LEU A 516 12.45 11.33 -5.90
N SER A 517 13.34 11.11 -4.94
CA SER A 517 13.73 12.11 -3.95
C SER A 517 14.42 13.28 -4.64
N LEU A 518 13.86 14.48 -4.51
CA LEU A 518 14.41 15.68 -5.12
C LEU A 518 15.78 16.02 -4.53
N THR A 519 15.95 15.83 -3.23
CA THR A 519 17.21 16.09 -2.52
C THR A 519 18.32 15.18 -3.03
N THR A 520 18.10 13.87 -3.06
CA THR A 520 19.11 12.90 -3.54
C THR A 520 19.38 13.08 -5.04
N ALA A 521 18.34 13.39 -5.82
CA ALA A 521 18.46 13.65 -7.25
C ALA A 521 19.37 14.84 -7.57
N ILE A 522 19.44 15.85 -6.70
CA ILE A 522 20.35 16.99 -6.87
C ILE A 522 21.74 16.68 -6.33
N ILE A 523 21.84 16.04 -5.16
CA ILE A 523 23.12 15.79 -4.48
C ILE A 523 24.06 14.93 -5.32
N ILE A 524 23.59 13.82 -5.91
CA ILE A 524 24.49 12.89 -6.62
C ILE A 524 25.15 13.54 -7.85
N PRO A 525 24.44 14.22 -8.77
CA PRO A 525 25.08 14.94 -9.87
C PRO A 525 26.04 16.02 -9.40
N VAL A 526 25.69 16.79 -8.36
CA VAL A 526 26.56 17.83 -7.79
C VAL A 526 27.84 17.24 -7.20
N LEU A 527 27.76 16.13 -6.45
CA LEU A 527 28.93 15.42 -5.93
C LEU A 527 29.78 14.81 -7.05
N THR A 528 29.14 14.31 -8.11
CA THR A 528 29.84 13.76 -9.27
C THR A 528 30.64 14.86 -9.97
N LEU A 529 30.01 15.99 -10.29
CA LEU A 529 30.67 17.13 -10.92
C LEU A 529 31.75 17.72 -10.00
N GLY A 530 31.44 17.87 -8.71
CA GLY A 530 32.38 18.40 -7.71
C GLY A 530 33.61 17.51 -7.53
N SER A 531 33.43 16.19 -7.42
CA SER A 531 34.55 15.23 -7.32
C SER A 531 35.38 15.19 -8.60
N TRP A 532 34.74 15.28 -9.77
CA TRP A 532 35.42 15.35 -11.06
C TRP A 532 36.26 16.62 -11.19
N LEU A 533 35.68 17.79 -10.89
CA LEU A 533 36.39 19.08 -10.88
C LEU A 533 37.55 19.07 -9.87
N LEU A 534 37.32 18.55 -8.67
CA LEU A 534 38.35 18.45 -7.63
C LEU A 534 39.51 17.57 -8.09
N MET A 535 39.22 16.42 -8.71
CA MET A 535 40.23 15.53 -9.26
C MET A 535 41.06 16.24 -10.33
N HIS A 536 40.43 16.88 -11.30
CA HIS A 536 41.15 17.61 -12.36
C HIS A 536 41.95 18.80 -11.82
N LEU A 537 41.42 19.53 -10.85
CA LEU A 537 42.13 20.64 -10.21
C LEU A 537 43.35 20.16 -9.42
N MET A 538 43.19 19.08 -8.65
CA MET A 538 44.30 18.44 -7.93
C MET A 538 45.38 17.97 -8.91
N LEU A 539 45.01 17.29 -9.99
CA LEU A 539 45.99 16.75 -10.95
C LEU A 539 46.61 17.81 -11.86
N GLY A 540 45.89 18.89 -12.18
CA GLY A 540 46.38 19.94 -13.07
C GLY A 540 47.18 21.05 -12.39
N LEU A 541 46.75 21.50 -11.19
CA LEU A 541 47.27 22.72 -10.57
C LEU A 541 48.17 22.46 -9.35
N THR A 542 48.27 21.23 -8.88
CA THR A 542 49.03 20.90 -7.67
C THR A 542 50.22 20.00 -7.99
N PRO A 543 51.17 19.76 -7.06
CA PRO A 543 52.34 18.92 -7.35
C PRO A 543 51.96 17.44 -7.59
N LEU A 544 50.68 17.08 -7.42
CA LEU A 544 50.11 15.81 -7.86
C LEU A 544 50.18 15.61 -9.38
N LYS A 545 50.45 16.65 -10.19
CA LYS A 545 50.75 16.51 -11.62
C LYS A 545 51.92 15.56 -11.92
N MET A 546 52.81 15.35 -10.95
CA MET A 546 53.87 14.33 -11.06
C MET A 546 53.30 12.92 -11.19
N ALA A 547 52.13 12.65 -10.60
CA ALA A 547 51.44 11.39 -10.80
C ALA A 547 50.93 11.24 -12.24
N ALA A 548 50.41 12.32 -12.84
CA ALA A 548 50.00 12.32 -14.24
C ALA A 548 51.15 12.00 -15.22
N ALA A 549 52.38 12.37 -14.88
CA ALA A 549 53.56 11.99 -15.67
C ALA A 549 53.85 10.47 -15.69
N MET A 550 53.21 9.69 -14.79
CA MET A 550 53.27 8.22 -14.79
C MET A 550 52.21 7.57 -15.69
N GLU A 551 51.36 8.35 -16.37
CA GLU A 551 50.46 7.79 -17.39
C GLU A 551 51.28 7.15 -18.51
N SER A 552 50.86 5.96 -18.92
CA SER A 552 51.56 5.17 -19.94
C SER A 552 51.78 5.93 -21.25
N ILE A 553 50.83 6.79 -21.63
CA ILE A 553 50.91 7.64 -22.83
C ILE A 553 52.02 8.69 -22.68
N GLU A 554 52.05 9.42 -21.56
CA GLU A 554 53.07 10.44 -21.31
C GLU A 554 54.45 9.81 -21.15
N LEU A 555 54.52 8.63 -20.52
CA LEU A 555 55.76 7.87 -20.36
C LEU A 555 56.28 7.36 -21.71
N PHE A 556 55.39 6.83 -22.57
CA PHE A 556 55.73 6.42 -23.92
C PHE A 556 56.16 7.61 -24.79
N LYS A 557 55.49 8.74 -24.67
CA LYS A 557 55.85 9.98 -25.36
C LYS A 557 57.24 10.48 -24.93
N ALA A 558 57.52 10.49 -23.63
CA ALA A 558 58.84 10.84 -23.11
C ALA A 558 59.94 9.89 -23.59
N VAL A 559 59.66 8.59 -23.68
CA VAL A 559 60.57 7.58 -24.25
C VAL A 559 60.79 7.84 -25.74
N LYS A 560 59.71 8.07 -26.50
CA LYS A 560 59.77 8.39 -27.94
C LYS A 560 60.57 9.66 -28.22
N ASP A 561 60.34 10.71 -27.44
CA ASP A 561 61.04 11.98 -27.58
C ASP A 561 62.53 11.87 -27.23
N HIS A 562 62.91 10.95 -26.34
CA HIS A 562 64.31 10.75 -25.94
C HIS A 562 65.09 9.77 -26.83
N TYR A 563 64.46 8.70 -27.31
CA TYR A 563 65.13 7.60 -28.01
C TYR A 563 64.78 7.49 -29.52
N GLY A 564 63.74 8.18 -30.01
CA GLY A 564 63.27 8.03 -31.39
C GLY A 564 62.02 7.14 -31.48
N GLU A 565 61.71 6.53 -32.63
CA GLU A 565 60.55 5.62 -32.75
C GLU A 565 60.85 4.26 -32.10
N PRO A 566 60.40 4.00 -30.85
CA PRO A 566 60.76 2.79 -30.15
C PRO A 566 59.88 1.65 -30.70
N THR A 567 60.48 0.56 -31.16
CA THR A 567 59.73 -0.61 -31.63
C THR A 567 59.69 -1.68 -30.54
N VAL A 568 58.51 -2.27 -30.32
CA VAL A 568 58.36 -3.46 -29.47
C VAL A 568 58.27 -4.68 -30.35
N HIS A 569 59.20 -5.61 -30.18
CA HIS A 569 59.13 -6.92 -30.82
C HIS A 569 58.91 -7.98 -29.76
N LEU A 570 58.07 -8.97 -30.07
CA LEU A 570 57.94 -10.16 -29.23
C LEU A 570 59.15 -11.05 -29.52
N THR A 571 59.87 -11.44 -28.47
CA THR A 571 60.90 -12.47 -28.55
C THR A 571 60.27 -13.83 -28.86
N ASP A 572 61.09 -14.80 -29.26
CA ASP A 572 60.64 -16.18 -29.53
C ASP A 572 59.94 -16.85 -28.33
N ASN A 573 60.14 -16.30 -27.13
CA ASN A 573 59.53 -16.75 -25.88
C ASN A 573 58.20 -16.05 -25.58
N GLY A 574 57.72 -15.19 -26.49
CA GLY A 574 56.56 -14.32 -26.30
C GLY A 574 56.78 -13.13 -25.37
N ALA A 575 58.01 -12.91 -24.87
CA ALA A 575 58.30 -11.77 -24.02
C ALA A 575 58.51 -10.50 -24.86
N PRO A 576 57.87 -9.36 -24.52
CA PRO A 576 58.08 -8.11 -25.23
C PRO A 576 59.50 -7.58 -24.98
N LYS A 577 60.21 -7.24 -26.06
CA LYS A 577 61.53 -6.62 -26.02
C LYS A 577 61.47 -5.29 -26.75
N TRP A 578 61.90 -4.25 -26.05
CA TRP A 578 62.03 -2.90 -26.60
C TRP A 578 63.34 -2.76 -27.35
N THR A 579 63.26 -2.25 -28.57
CA THR A 579 64.38 -1.63 -29.29
C THR A 579 64.17 -0.13 -29.16
N LEU A 580 64.98 0.48 -28.28
CA LEU A 580 64.98 1.92 -27.99
C LEU A 580 65.80 2.66 -29.05
#